data_AF-A0A1M6L2D2-F1
#
_entry.id   AF-A0A1M6L2D2-F1
#
_cell.length_a   1.000
_cell.length_b   1.000
_cell.length_c   1.000
_cell.angle_alpha   90.00
_cell.angle_beta   90.00
_cell.angle_gamma   90.00
#
_symmetry.space_group_name_H-M   'P 1'
#
loop_
_entity.id
_entity.type
_entity.pdbx_description
1 polymer ?
#
loop_
_entity_poly.entity_id
_entity_poly.type
_entity_poly.pdbx_seq_one_letter_code
_entity_poly.pdbx_strand_id
1 'polypeptide(L)' 'MLNVEKIKGFNKLTANREIFKAFLNNFYNSWGTEPRKTIEPLSVKYCQDFSGAYLKFEYKVYGKKQWLHVKSPTKWY' A
#
# COMPACT_ATOMS: atom_id res chain seq x y z
N MET A 1 9.81 -3.14 -12.54
CA MET A 1 9.16 -3.93 -11.47
C MET A 1 9.31 -3.15 -10.17
N LEU A 2 8.23 -2.89 -9.44
CA LEU A 2 8.31 -2.15 -8.17
C LEU A 2 9.09 -2.99 -7.14
N ASN A 3 10.11 -2.42 -6.52
CA ASN A 3 10.85 -3.10 -5.45
C ASN A 3 10.15 -2.84 -4.10
N VAL A 4 9.24 -3.74 -3.72
CA VAL A 4 8.42 -3.67 -2.50
C VAL A 4 9.29 -3.63 -1.23
N GLU A 5 10.48 -4.24 -1.25
CA GLU A 5 11.39 -4.30 -0.10
C GLU A 5 11.98 -2.94 0.27
N LYS A 6 11.99 -1.99 -0.67
CA LYS A 6 12.42 -0.61 -0.42
C LYS A 6 11.35 0.23 0.30
N ILE A 7 10.11 -0.26 0.39
CA ILE A 7 9.03 0.47 1.05
C ILE A 7 9.26 0.42 2.56
N LYS A 8 9.34 1.60 3.19
CA LYS A 8 9.61 1.72 4.61
C LYS A 8 8.57 0.94 5.43
N GLY A 9 9.03 0.03 6.28
CA GLY A 9 8.17 -0.78 7.14
C GLY A 9 7.71 -2.10 6.54
N PHE A 10 7.92 -2.36 5.24
CA PHE A 10 7.58 -3.64 4.62
C PHE A 10 8.29 -4.82 5.30
N ASN A 11 9.59 -4.69 5.57
CA ASN A 11 10.38 -5.74 6.23
C ASN A 11 9.90 -6.04 7.66
N LYS A 12 9.17 -5.12 8.29
CA LYS A 12 8.58 -5.30 9.63
C LYS A 12 7.23 -6.02 9.60
N LEU A 13 6.61 -6.17 8.43
CA LEU A 13 5.43 -7.02 8.28
C LEU A 13 5.86 -8.47 8.45
N THR A 14 5.16 -9.24 9.28
CA THR A 14 5.40 -10.69 9.45
C THR A 14 4.39 -11.48 8.63
N ALA A 15 3.15 -11.59 9.10
CA ALA A 15 2.08 -12.36 8.43
C ALA A 15 1.48 -11.67 7.20
N ASN A 16 1.57 -10.33 7.11
CA ASN A 16 0.81 -9.55 6.13
C ASN A 16 1.60 -9.19 4.85
N ARG A 17 2.79 -9.78 4.63
CA ARG A 17 3.64 -9.45 3.47
C ARG A 17 2.97 -9.80 2.14
N GLU A 18 2.42 -11.00 2.02
CA GLU A 18 1.79 -11.46 0.78
C GLU A 18 0.50 -10.70 0.50
N ILE A 19 -0.28 -10.39 1.54
CA ILE A 19 -1.46 -9.51 1.42
C ILE A 19 -1.05 -8.15 0.85
N PHE A 20 0.03 -7.56 1.35
CA PHE A 20 0.51 -6.27 0.88
C PHE A 20 1.02 -6.30 -0.57
N LYS A 21 1.75 -7.35 -0.96
CA LYS A 21 2.20 -7.53 -2.36
C LYS A 21 1.01 -7.65 -3.31
N ALA A 22 0.01 -8.47 -2.97
CA ALA A 22 -1.20 -8.64 -3.77
C ALA A 22 -2.01 -7.34 -3.84
N PHE A 23 -2.14 -6.62 -2.71
CA PHE A 23 -2.73 -5.28 -2.68
C PHE A 23 -2.00 -4.33 -3.62
N LEU A 24 -0.66 -4.24 -3.60
CA LEU A 24 0.09 -3.31 -4.45
C LEU A 24 -0.19 -3.57 -5.92
N ASN A 25 -0.19 -4.83 -6.35
CA ASN A 25 -0.51 -5.19 -7.73
C ASN A 25 -1.91 -4.69 -8.13
N ASN A 26 -2.91 -4.93 -7.28
CA ASN A 26 -4.28 -4.51 -7.54
C ASN A 26 -4.45 -2.98 -7.48
N PHE A 27 -3.78 -2.33 -6.53
CA PHE A 27 -3.73 -0.88 -6.39
C PHE A 27 -3.18 -0.26 -7.68
N TYR A 28 -1.99 -0.64 -8.13
CA TYR A 28 -1.44 -0.14 -9.39
C TYR A 28 -2.36 -0.45 -10.58
N ASN A 29 -2.95 -1.65 -10.63
CA ASN A 29 -3.87 -2.03 -11.71
C ASN A 29 -5.16 -1.20 -11.76
N SER A 30 -5.63 -0.70 -10.61
CA SER A 30 -6.81 0.18 -10.53
C SER A 30 -6.59 1.59 -11.09
N TRP A 31 -5.33 2.02 -11.23
CA TRP A 31 -4.99 3.31 -11.83
C TRP A 31 -4.82 3.20 -13.35
N GLY A 32 -5.13 4.27 -14.08
CA GLY A 32 -4.72 4.40 -15.50
C GLY A 32 -3.20 4.44 -15.67
N THR A 33 -2.70 4.25 -16.89
CA THR A 33 -1.26 4.19 -17.19
C THR A 33 -0.49 5.47 -16.82
N GLU A 34 -1.08 6.65 -17.05
CA GLU A 34 -0.44 7.93 -16.76
C GLU A 34 -0.32 8.23 -15.25
N PRO A 35 -1.40 8.13 -14.43
CA PRO A 35 -1.29 8.33 -12.98
C PRO A 35 -0.24 7.44 -12.30
N ARG A 36 -0.11 6.17 -12.74
CA ARG A 36 0.83 5.18 -12.16
C ARG A 36 2.27 5.69 -12.09
N LYS A 37 2.71 6.49 -13.08
CA LYS A 37 4.08 7.04 -13.14
C LYS A 37 4.37 8.03 -12.02
N THR A 38 3.33 8.63 -11.45
CA THR A 38 3.45 9.64 -10.38
C THR A 38 3.30 9.05 -8.99
N ILE A 39 3.00 7.74 -8.90
CA ILE A 39 2.78 7.06 -7.63
C ILE A 39 4.11 6.67 -7.01
N GLU A 40 4.40 7.23 -5.84
CA GLU A 40 5.58 6.91 -5.04
C GLU A 40 5.16 6.25 -3.71
N PRO A 41 5.35 4.94 -3.55
CA PRO A 41 5.13 4.28 -2.26
C PRO A 41 6.10 4.82 -1.21
N LEU A 42 5.58 5.22 -0.04
CA LEU A 42 6.40 5.77 1.04
C LEU A 42 6.58 4.78 2.18
N SER A 43 5.49 4.26 2.73
CA SER A 43 5.54 3.42 3.91
C SER A 43 4.36 2.45 3.99
N VAL A 44 4.57 1.36 4.73
CA VAL A 44 3.51 0.47 5.17
C VAL A 44 3.69 0.15 6.65
N LYS A 45 2.58 0.17 7.39
CA LYS A 45 2.56 -0.14 8.82
C LYS A 45 1.34 -0.99 9.17
N TYR A 46 1.52 -2.00 10.02
CA TYR A 46 0.41 -2.68 10.66
C TYR A 46 -0.22 -1.80 11.74
N CYS A 47 -1.53 -1.64 11.67
CA CYS A 47 -2.33 -0.84 12.59
C CYS A 47 -3.57 -1.64 13.01
N GLN A 48 -4.17 -1.21 14.13
CA GLN A 48 -5.42 -1.76 14.63
C GLN A 48 -6.27 -0.59 15.13
N ASP A 49 -7.55 -0.59 14.76
CA ASP A 49 -8.56 0.35 15.25
C ASP A 49 -9.75 -0.41 15.84
N PHE A 50 -10.83 0.31 16.20
CA PHE A 50 -12.07 -0.29 16.70
C PHE A 50 -12.74 -1.24 15.69
N SER A 51 -12.43 -1.11 14.40
CA SER A 51 -12.91 -1.95 13.30
C SER A 51 -11.91 -3.06 12.92
N GLY A 52 -10.92 -3.31 13.77
CA GLY A 52 -9.94 -4.39 13.62
C GLY A 52 -8.64 -4.01 12.90
N ALA A 53 -7.82 -5.01 12.62
CA ALA A 53 -6.51 -4.84 12.01
C ALA A 53 -6.56 -4.31 10.57
N TYR A 54 -5.53 -3.58 10.15
CA TYR A 54 -5.31 -3.14 8.77
C TYR A 54 -3.84 -2.79 8.52
N LEU A 55 -3.45 -2.68 7.25
CA LEU A 55 -2.18 -2.04 6.88
C LEU A 55 -2.45 -0.58 6.48
N LYS A 56 -1.80 0.36 7.15
CA LYS A 56 -1.74 1.75 6.69
C LYS A 56 -0.69 1.83 5.58
N PHE A 57 -1.13 2.10 4.36
CA PHE A 57 -0.23 2.32 3.23
C PHE A 57 -0.16 3.82 2.93
N GLU A 58 1.03 4.41 2.98
CA GLU A 58 1.26 5.81 2.65
C GLU A 58 2.00 5.91 1.31
N TYR A 59 1.55 6.80 0.45
CA TYR A 59 2.12 7.02 -0.88
C TYR A 59 2.03 8.50 -1.27
N LYS A 60 2.71 8.90 -2.33
CA LYS A 60 2.39 10.14 -3.04
C LYS A 60 1.78 9.83 -4.39
N VAL A 61 0.92 10.71 -4.86
CA VAL A 61 0.42 10.75 -6.23
C VAL A 61 0.37 12.21 -6.67
N TYR A 62 0.89 12.52 -7.85
CA TYR A 62 1.09 13.91 -8.31
C TYR A 62 1.76 14.81 -7.25
N GLY A 63 2.78 14.29 -6.55
CA GLY A 63 3.51 15.00 -5.49
C GLY A 63 2.75 15.20 -4.18
N LYS A 64 1.46 14.86 -4.11
CA LYS A 64 0.63 14.99 -2.90
C LYS A 64 0.65 13.69 -2.10
N LYS A 65 0.87 13.79 -0.79
CA LYS A 65 0.80 12.64 0.12
C LYS A 65 -0.64 12.18 0.27
N GLN A 66 -0.83 10.86 0.22
CA GLN A 66 -2.08 10.15 0.40
C GLN A 66 -1.83 8.90 1.24
N TRP A 67 -2.91 8.31 1.75
CA TRP A 67 -2.83 7.04 2.46
C TRP A 67 -4.12 6.25 2.32
N LEU A 68 -4.03 4.94 2.59
CA LEU A 68 -5.15 4.00 2.51
C LEU A 68 -5.17 3.05 3.71
N HIS A 69 -6.37 2.66 4.12
CA HIS A 69 -6.63 1.49 4.97
C HIS A 69 -6.70 0.24 4.11
N VAL A 70 -5.66 -0.57 4.10
CA VAL A 70 -5.66 -1.85 3.38
C VAL A 70 -6.16 -2.95 4.31
N LYS A 71 -7.39 -3.42 4.09
CA LYS A 71 -8.02 -4.51 4.86
C LYS A 71 -7.80 -5.87 4.20
N SER A 72 -7.69 -5.91 2.86
CA SER A 72 -7.36 -7.11 2.08
C SER A 72 -6.75 -6.73 0.72
N PRO A 73 -6.28 -7.70 -0.08
CA PRO A 73 -5.77 -7.43 -1.42
C PRO A 73 -6.77 -6.81 -2.39
N THR A 74 -8.07 -6.77 -2.07
CA THR A 74 -9.17 -6.25 -2.91
C THR A 74 -10.03 -5.19 -2.20
N LYS A 75 -9.74 -4.88 -0.93
CA LYS A 75 -10.51 -3.94 -0.10
C LYS A 75 -9.59 -2.92 0.56
N TRP A 76 -9.67 -1.68 0.09
CA TRP A 76 -8.97 -0.53 0.64
C TRP A 76 -9.78 0.76 0.46
N TYR A 77 -9.59 1.73 1.36
CA TYR A 77 -10.25 3.06 1.34
C TYR A 77 -9.43 4.13 2.05
#